data_AF-A0A3S6FEA3-F1
#
_entry.id   AF-A0A3S6FEA3-F1
#
_cell.length_a   1.000
_cell.length_b   1.000
_cell.length_c   1.000
_cell.angle_alpha   90.00
_cell.angle_beta   90.00
_cell.angle_gamma   90.00
#
_symmetry.space_group_name_H-M   'P 1'
#
loop_
_entity.id
_entity.type
_entity.pdbx_description
1 polymer ?
#
loop_
_entity_poly.entity_id
_entity_poly.type
_entity_poly.pdbx_seq_one_letter_code
_entity_poly.pdbx_strand_id
1 'polypeptide(L)'
;MPHSSLHPSIPQPRGLRAQKAALVLLSACLVALWGLGEPPDYTLKWLVLHLASQQMGLLIKGICSLAEELCHVHSRYHGSYWRAVRACLCSSMRCGALLLLSCYFYCSLPNMADLPFTWMLALLGLSQALNILLGLQAGVCVLEYATPLQTLFAMSQDGRAGFSREDRLEQAKLFCRTLEDILANAPESQNNCRLIVYQEPAEGSSFSLSQEILQHLRQEEREVTMGSTETSVMPGSSVLSQEPELLISGLEKPLPLRSDVF
;
A
#
# COMPACT_ATOMS: atom_id res chain seq x y z
N MET A 1 8.65 1.46 25.75
CA MET A 1 7.54 2.09 25.00
C MET A 1 7.49 3.54 25.44
N PRO A 2 7.82 4.52 24.60
CA PRO A 2 7.71 5.92 25.00
C PRO A 2 6.23 6.29 24.96
N HIS A 3 5.69 6.71 26.11
CA HIS A 3 4.34 7.21 26.22
C HIS A 3 4.29 8.63 25.64
N SER A 4 3.67 8.82 24.48
CA SER A 4 3.35 10.16 23.98
C SER A 4 2.35 10.82 24.94
N SER A 5 2.78 11.93 25.56
CA SER A 5 2.01 12.72 26.53
C SER A 5 1.01 13.66 25.84
N LEU A 6 0.11 13.12 25.01
CA LEU A 6 -0.93 13.88 24.31
C LEU A 6 -2.32 13.22 24.48
N HIS A 7 -3.35 14.05 24.31
CA HIS A 7 -4.77 13.78 24.59
C HIS A 7 -5.24 12.38 24.13
N PRO A 8 -5.99 11.62 24.95
CA PRO A 8 -6.25 10.18 24.76
C PRO A 8 -7.09 9.82 23.51
N SER A 9 -7.61 10.82 22.79
CA SER A 9 -8.38 10.63 21.56
C SER A 9 -7.53 10.63 20.29
N ILE A 10 -6.23 10.90 20.37
CA ILE A 10 -5.34 10.93 19.20
C ILE A 10 -4.95 9.49 18.83
N PRO A 11 -5.28 9.01 17.62
CA PRO A 11 -4.92 7.66 17.19
C PRO A 11 -3.41 7.52 17.09
N GLN A 12 -2.87 6.49 17.74
CA GLN A 12 -1.44 6.18 17.67
C GLN A 12 -1.06 5.57 16.31
N PRO A 13 0.19 5.76 15.84
CA PRO A 13 0.68 5.11 14.63
C PRO A 13 0.53 3.59 14.74
N ARG A 14 0.13 2.95 13.63
CA ARG A 14 -0.10 1.50 13.59
C ARG A 14 1.22 0.76 13.88
N GLY A 15 1.27 0.11 15.03
CA GLY A 15 2.43 -0.70 15.43
C GLY A 15 2.39 -2.14 14.88
N LEU A 16 3.42 -2.92 15.19
CA LEU A 16 3.59 -4.30 14.76
C LEU A 16 2.61 -5.33 15.39
N ARG A 17 1.54 -4.88 16.05
CA ARG A 17 0.65 -5.75 16.86
C ARG A 17 -0.08 -6.78 15.99
N ALA A 18 -0.50 -6.40 14.79
CA ALA A 18 -1.19 -7.30 13.86
C ALA A 18 -0.30 -8.46 13.41
N GLN A 19 0.97 -8.20 13.07
CA GLN A 19 1.91 -9.25 12.69
C GLN A 19 2.21 -10.21 13.85
N LYS A 20 2.37 -9.67 15.07
CA LYS A 20 2.55 -10.51 16.27
C LYS A 20 1.33 -11.37 16.54
N ALA A 21 0.12 -10.82 16.44
CA ALA A 21 -1.12 -11.57 16.61
C ALA A 21 -1.27 -12.67 15.54
N ALA A 22 -0.96 -12.38 14.28
CA ALA A 22 -0.97 -13.36 13.20
C ALA A 22 0.03 -14.50 13.46
N LEU A 23 1.23 -14.19 13.97
CA LEU A 23 2.23 -15.20 14.33
C LEU A 23 1.77 -16.09 15.48
N VAL A 24 1.16 -15.50 16.52
CA VAL A 24 0.57 -16.26 17.64
C VAL A 24 -0.54 -17.18 17.12
N LEU A 25 -1.45 -16.68 16.30
CA LEU A 25 -2.53 -17.48 15.71
C LEU A 25 -1.98 -18.64 14.87
N LEU A 26 -0.99 -18.36 14.00
CA LEU A 26 -0.36 -19.38 13.17
C LEU A 26 0.32 -20.46 14.02
N SER A 27 1.01 -20.08 15.09
CA SER A 27 1.61 -21.02 16.02
C SER A 27 0.57 -21.89 16.75
N ALA A 28 -0.55 -21.32 17.16
CA ALA A 28 -1.64 -22.05 17.81
C ALA A 28 -2.30 -23.06 16.86
N CYS A 29 -2.53 -22.68 15.59
CA CYS A 29 -3.04 -23.58 14.57
C CYS A 29 -2.09 -24.77 14.31
N LEU A 30 -0.78 -24.54 14.27
CA LEU A 30 0.21 -25.60 14.10
C LEU A 30 0.22 -26.58 15.29
N VAL A 31 0.14 -26.07 16.52
CA VAL A 31 0.06 -26.91 17.73
C VAL A 31 -1.23 -27.73 17.74
N ALA A 32 -2.36 -27.15 17.34
CA ALA A 32 -3.62 -27.87 17.23
C ALA A 32 -3.55 -28.99 16.18
N LEU A 33 -3.02 -28.70 14.98
CA LEU A 33 -2.83 -29.69 13.93
C LEU A 33 -1.91 -30.84 14.37
N TRP A 34 -0.85 -30.53 15.13
CA TRP A 34 0.03 -31.54 15.72
C TRP A 34 -0.71 -32.42 16.75
N GLY A 35 -1.55 -31.82 17.59
CA GLY A 35 -2.35 -32.53 18.59
C GLY A 35 -3.44 -33.43 18.01
N LEU A 36 -3.94 -33.13 16.81
CA LEU A 36 -4.93 -33.96 16.10
C LEU A 36 -4.31 -35.21 15.42
N GLY A 37 -2.98 -35.31 15.35
CA GLY A 37 -2.29 -36.49 14.84
C GLY A 37 -2.38 -36.69 13.31
N GLU A 38 -2.71 -35.64 12.56
CA GLU A 38 -2.73 -35.68 11.09
C GLU A 38 -1.31 -35.88 10.52
N PRO A 39 -1.12 -36.74 9.50
CA PRO A 39 0.20 -36.97 8.93
C PRO A 39 0.76 -35.70 8.28
N PRO A 40 2.01 -35.30 8.60
CA PRO A 40 2.59 -34.04 8.14
C PRO A 40 2.76 -33.99 6.62
N ASP A 41 2.95 -35.14 5.96
CA ASP A 41 3.16 -35.20 4.52
C ASP A 41 1.94 -34.74 3.72
N TYR A 42 0.73 -35.03 4.20
CA TYR A 42 -0.51 -34.64 3.53
C TYR A 42 -0.80 -33.15 3.69
N THR A 43 -0.65 -32.64 4.92
CA THR A 43 -0.86 -31.23 5.24
C THR A 43 0.15 -30.33 4.54
N LEU A 44 1.43 -30.74 4.46
CA LEU A 44 2.46 -30.02 3.72
C LEU A 44 2.16 -29.96 2.22
N LYS A 45 1.71 -31.06 1.60
CA LYS A 45 1.34 -31.06 0.17
C LYS A 45 0.22 -30.06 -0.14
N TRP A 46 -0.84 -30.05 0.67
CA TRP A 46 -1.95 -29.11 0.49
C TRP A 46 -1.52 -27.66 0.71
N LEU A 47 -0.68 -27.41 1.71
CA LEU A 47 -0.13 -26.08 1.96
C LEU A 47 0.72 -25.60 0.77
N VAL A 48 1.58 -26.47 0.23
CA VAL A 48 2.41 -26.17 -0.94
C VAL A 48 1.54 -25.88 -2.17
N LEU A 49 0.50 -26.67 -2.43
CA LEU A 49 -0.46 -26.41 -3.52
C LEU A 49 -1.21 -25.09 -3.32
N HIS A 50 -1.65 -24.80 -2.10
CA HIS A 50 -2.34 -23.56 -1.78
C HIS A 50 -1.42 -22.34 -1.98
N LEU A 51 -0.17 -22.40 -1.50
CA LEU A 51 0.81 -21.35 -1.73
C LEU A 51 1.11 -21.18 -3.22
N ALA A 52 1.29 -22.28 -3.96
CA ALA A 52 1.47 -22.25 -5.42
C ALA A 52 0.29 -21.57 -6.13
N SER A 53 -0.95 -21.81 -5.67
CA SER A 53 -2.16 -21.16 -6.19
C SER A 53 -2.12 -19.64 -6.09
N GLN A 54 -1.67 -19.14 -4.93
CA GLN A 54 -1.60 -17.71 -4.65
C GLN A 54 -0.54 -17.05 -5.52
N GLN A 55 0.65 -17.68 -5.65
CA GLN A 55 1.72 -17.19 -6.53
C GLN A 55 1.29 -17.19 -8.00
N MET A 56 0.56 -18.22 -8.42
CA MET A 56 0.05 -18.35 -9.78
C MET A 56 -1.03 -17.28 -10.07
N GLY A 57 -1.89 -16.94 -9.10
CA GLY A 57 -2.81 -15.80 -9.21
C GLY A 57 -2.10 -14.45 -9.38
N LEU A 58 -1.02 -14.21 -8.62
CA LEU A 58 -0.19 -13.00 -8.77
C LEU A 58 0.50 -12.93 -10.13
N LEU A 59 0.96 -14.07 -10.67
CA LEU A 59 1.51 -14.18 -12.02
C LEU A 59 0.46 -13.85 -13.09
N ILE A 60 -0.75 -14.42 -12.98
CA ILE A 60 -1.86 -14.11 -13.91
C ILE A 60 -2.18 -12.62 -13.84
N LYS A 61 -2.31 -12.03 -12.65
CA LYS A 61 -2.56 -10.58 -12.48
C LYS A 61 -1.47 -9.75 -13.19
N GLY A 62 -0.20 -10.10 -12.99
CA GLY A 62 0.93 -9.43 -13.64
C GLY A 62 0.91 -9.54 -15.18
N ILE A 63 0.54 -10.71 -15.72
CA ILE A 63 0.42 -10.93 -17.17
C ILE A 63 -0.77 -10.14 -17.74
N CYS A 64 -1.92 -10.13 -17.06
CA CYS A 64 -3.08 -9.34 -17.46
C CYS A 64 -2.75 -7.84 -17.49
N SER A 65 -2.08 -7.33 -16.45
CA SER A 65 -1.62 -5.94 -16.42
C SER A 65 -0.58 -5.66 -17.50
N LEU A 66 0.34 -6.59 -17.78
CA LEU A 66 1.29 -6.43 -18.89
C LEU A 66 0.58 -6.34 -20.24
N ALA A 67 -0.46 -7.14 -20.47
CA ALA A 67 -1.22 -7.10 -21.72
C ALA A 67 -1.84 -5.72 -21.97
N GLU A 68 -2.38 -5.09 -20.93
CA GLU A 68 -2.87 -3.71 -20.97
C GLU A 68 -1.74 -2.71 -21.23
N GLU A 69 -0.57 -2.93 -20.61
CA GLU A 69 0.59 -2.05 -20.74
C GLU A 69 1.32 -2.13 -22.08
N LEU A 70 1.21 -3.24 -22.80
CA LEU A 70 1.83 -3.39 -24.12
C LEU A 70 1.33 -2.32 -25.11
N CYS A 71 0.06 -1.90 -24.99
CA CYS A 71 -0.52 -0.82 -25.80
C CYS A 71 0.09 0.56 -25.48
N HIS A 72 0.67 0.73 -24.30
CA HIS A 72 1.25 1.98 -23.82
C HIS A 72 2.79 1.97 -23.81
N VAL A 73 3.44 0.94 -24.39
CA VAL A 73 4.91 0.83 -24.44
C VAL A 73 5.57 2.04 -25.08
N HIS A 74 4.99 2.56 -26.16
CA HIS A 74 5.59 3.67 -26.89
C HIS A 74 5.46 5.00 -26.14
N SER A 75 4.32 5.27 -25.51
CA SER A 75 4.08 6.53 -24.78
C SER A 75 4.69 6.55 -23.38
N ARG A 76 4.67 5.42 -22.66
CA ARG A 76 5.05 5.35 -21.24
C ARG A 76 6.44 4.76 -20.99
N TYR A 77 6.92 3.88 -21.86
CA TYR A 77 8.21 3.19 -21.68
C TYR A 77 9.24 3.54 -22.77
N HIS A 78 8.98 4.60 -23.54
CA HIS A 78 9.85 5.06 -24.63
C HIS A 78 10.20 3.95 -25.64
N GLY A 79 9.24 3.08 -25.95
CA GLY A 79 9.45 1.94 -26.85
C GLY A 79 10.20 0.75 -26.24
N SER A 80 10.56 0.79 -24.96
CA SER A 80 11.29 -0.31 -24.30
C SER A 80 10.35 -1.35 -23.70
N TYR A 81 10.19 -2.48 -24.40
CA TYR A 81 9.39 -3.62 -23.93
C TYR A 81 9.90 -4.20 -22.59
N TRP A 82 11.22 -4.27 -22.41
CA TRP A 82 11.79 -4.84 -21.18
C TRP A 82 11.48 -4.00 -19.94
N ARG A 83 11.37 -2.67 -20.08
CA ARG A 83 10.94 -1.81 -18.98
C ARG A 83 9.47 -2.05 -18.62
N ALA A 84 8.60 -2.28 -19.60
CA ALA A 84 7.20 -2.61 -19.37
C ALA A 84 7.03 -3.99 -18.69
N VAL A 85 7.75 -5.00 -19.18
CA VAL A 85 7.79 -6.34 -18.56
C VAL A 85 8.29 -6.25 -17.12
N ARG A 86 9.40 -5.53 -16.90
CA ARG A 86 9.95 -5.35 -15.56
C ARG A 86 8.96 -4.64 -14.63
N ALA A 87 8.33 -3.56 -15.07
CA ALA A 87 7.35 -2.83 -14.26
C ALA A 87 6.13 -3.69 -13.87
N CYS A 88 5.70 -4.61 -14.73
CA CYS A 88 4.52 -5.45 -14.46
C CYS A 88 4.85 -6.76 -13.73
N LEU A 89 6.04 -7.34 -13.95
CA LEU A 89 6.42 -8.67 -13.47
C LEU A 89 7.55 -8.66 -12.41
N CYS A 90 8.15 -7.54 -12.01
CA CYS A 90 9.30 -7.55 -11.07
C CYS A 90 8.97 -8.15 -9.70
N SER A 91 7.79 -7.84 -9.14
CA SER A 91 7.28 -8.48 -7.92
C SER A 91 7.02 -9.97 -8.12
N SER A 92 6.72 -10.36 -9.36
CA SER A 92 6.40 -11.71 -9.78
C SER A 92 7.62 -12.61 -10.00
N MET A 93 8.83 -12.06 -10.17
CA MET A 93 10.06 -12.89 -10.28
C MET A 93 10.34 -13.68 -9.00
N ARG A 94 10.05 -13.07 -7.83
CA ARG A 94 10.06 -13.78 -6.53
C ARG A 94 8.95 -14.83 -6.48
N CYS A 95 7.78 -14.51 -7.04
CA CYS A 95 6.64 -15.44 -7.14
C CYS A 95 6.97 -16.65 -8.03
N GLY A 96 7.66 -16.45 -9.17
CA GLY A 96 8.11 -17.50 -10.07
C GLY A 96 9.14 -18.43 -9.43
N ALA A 97 10.10 -17.90 -8.67
CA ALA A 97 11.03 -18.71 -7.89
C ALA A 97 10.31 -19.52 -6.80
N LEU A 98 9.34 -18.93 -6.10
CA LEU A 98 8.50 -19.62 -5.12
C LEU A 98 7.62 -20.71 -5.77
N LEU A 99 7.17 -20.49 -7.01
CA LEU A 99 6.38 -21.45 -7.77
C LEU A 99 7.24 -22.63 -8.28
N LEU A 100 8.49 -22.38 -8.66
CA LEU A 100 9.45 -23.45 -8.96
C LEU A 100 9.79 -24.26 -7.71
N LEU A 101 9.98 -23.59 -6.58
CA LEU A 101 10.22 -24.23 -5.28
C LEU A 101 9.02 -25.09 -4.87
N SER A 102 7.79 -24.59 -5.01
CA SER A 102 6.58 -25.36 -4.70
C SER A 102 6.40 -26.57 -5.62
N CYS A 103 6.72 -26.43 -6.91
CA CYS A 103 6.71 -27.53 -7.87
C CYS A 103 7.74 -28.61 -7.51
N TYR A 104 8.96 -28.21 -7.13
CA TYR A 104 10.00 -29.11 -6.66
C TYR A 104 9.55 -29.91 -5.43
N PHE A 105 9.04 -29.22 -4.39
CA PHE A 105 8.51 -29.89 -3.19
C PHE A 105 7.38 -30.86 -3.53
N TYR A 106 6.45 -30.46 -4.40
CA TYR A 106 5.33 -31.30 -4.81
C TYR A 106 5.80 -32.59 -5.49
N CYS A 107 6.78 -32.52 -6.40
CA CYS A 107 7.33 -33.69 -7.09
C CYS A 107 8.17 -34.60 -6.19
N SER A 108 8.79 -34.05 -5.14
CA SER A 108 9.57 -34.83 -4.16
C SER A 108 8.71 -35.57 -3.13
N LEU A 109 7.43 -35.21 -3.00
CA LEU A 109 6.48 -35.75 -2.04
C LEU A 109 5.68 -36.91 -2.68
N PRO A 110 5.51 -38.08 -2.02
CA PRO A 110 4.95 -39.28 -2.64
C PRO A 110 3.49 -39.07 -3.07
N ASN A 111 3.18 -39.13 -4.36
CA ASN A 111 1.83 -38.85 -4.86
C ASN A 111 0.88 -40.04 -4.62
N MET A 112 -0.32 -39.77 -4.10
CA MET A 112 -1.38 -40.78 -3.86
C MET A 112 -2.65 -40.50 -4.68
N ALA A 113 -2.69 -39.40 -5.44
CA ALA A 113 -3.84 -39.05 -6.27
C ALA A 113 -3.55 -39.40 -7.73
N ASP A 114 -4.40 -40.24 -8.32
CA ASP A 114 -4.39 -40.58 -9.76
C ASP A 114 -4.72 -39.39 -10.67
N LEU A 115 -4.92 -38.19 -10.11
CA LEU A 115 -5.19 -36.98 -10.87
C LEU A 115 -3.86 -36.34 -11.34
N PRO A 116 -3.67 -36.17 -12.67
CA PRO A 116 -2.45 -35.58 -13.20
C PRO A 116 -2.25 -34.15 -12.70
N PHE A 117 -1.02 -33.85 -12.28
CA PHE A 117 -0.58 -32.53 -11.80
C PHE A 117 -0.95 -31.38 -12.75
N THR A 118 -0.95 -31.64 -14.05
CA THR A 118 -1.32 -30.67 -15.10
C THR A 118 -2.77 -30.20 -14.98
N TRP A 119 -3.71 -31.09 -14.65
CA TRP A 119 -5.12 -30.75 -14.48
C TRP A 119 -5.36 -29.95 -13.20
N MET A 120 -4.66 -30.27 -12.10
CA MET A 120 -4.73 -29.47 -10.88
C MET A 120 -4.24 -28.04 -11.12
N LEU A 121 -3.10 -27.87 -11.80
CA LEU A 121 -2.60 -26.54 -12.15
C LEU A 121 -3.57 -25.79 -13.08
N ALA A 122 -4.18 -26.48 -14.05
CA ALA A 122 -5.15 -25.88 -14.96
C ALA A 122 -6.41 -25.39 -14.21
N LEU A 123 -6.99 -26.22 -13.34
CA LEU A 123 -8.16 -25.85 -12.52
C LEU A 123 -7.85 -24.70 -11.57
N LEU A 124 -6.65 -24.72 -10.98
CA LEU A 124 -6.17 -23.64 -10.12
C LEU A 124 -6.00 -22.34 -10.91
N GLY A 125 -5.41 -22.43 -12.10
CA GLY A 125 -5.32 -21.38 -13.12
C GLY A 125 -6.67 -20.73 -13.40
N LEU A 126 -7.64 -21.57 -13.78
CA LEU A 126 -9.00 -21.14 -14.08
C LEU A 126 -9.68 -20.48 -12.88
N SER A 127 -9.50 -21.02 -11.67
CA SER A 127 -10.09 -20.44 -10.46
C SER A 127 -9.56 -19.03 -10.16
N GLN A 128 -8.26 -18.80 -10.32
CA GLN A 128 -7.68 -17.47 -10.10
C GLN A 128 -8.03 -16.50 -11.23
N ALA A 129 -8.07 -16.98 -12.48
CA ALA A 129 -8.54 -16.18 -13.61
C ALA A 129 -10.00 -15.72 -13.39
N LEU A 130 -10.87 -16.61 -12.88
CA LEU A 130 -12.23 -16.26 -12.49
C LEU A 130 -12.24 -15.24 -11.34
N ASN A 131 -11.43 -15.41 -10.29
CA ASN A 131 -11.35 -14.44 -9.19
C ASN A 131 -10.99 -13.03 -9.69
N ILE A 132 -10.06 -12.93 -10.63
CA ILE A 132 -9.66 -11.67 -11.26
C ILE A 132 -10.79 -11.12 -12.13
N LEU A 133 -11.42 -11.95 -12.95
CA LEU A 133 -12.53 -11.56 -13.83
C LEU A 133 -13.75 -11.04 -13.05
N LEU A 134 -14.06 -11.68 -11.93
CA LEU A 134 -15.14 -11.28 -11.01
C LEU A 134 -14.74 -10.11 -10.10
N GLY A 135 -13.50 -9.62 -10.15
CA GLY A 135 -13.03 -8.49 -9.35
C GLY A 135 -13.00 -8.75 -7.84
N LEU A 136 -12.91 -10.01 -7.42
CA LEU A 136 -12.98 -10.42 -6.01
C LEU A 136 -11.77 -9.96 -5.19
N GLN A 137 -10.68 -9.54 -5.84
CA GLN A 137 -9.47 -9.06 -5.19
C GLN A 137 -9.48 -7.51 -5.12
N ALA A 138 -10.28 -6.96 -4.20
CA ALA A 138 -10.26 -5.54 -3.89
C ALA A 138 -9.04 -5.18 -3.03
N GLY A 139 -8.33 -4.10 -3.36
CA GLY A 139 -7.18 -3.61 -2.61
C GLY A 139 -7.56 -3.14 -1.19
N VAL A 140 -6.64 -3.30 -0.24
CA VAL A 140 -6.81 -2.81 1.14
C VAL A 140 -6.05 -1.51 1.29
N CYS A 141 -6.72 -0.43 1.69
CA CYS A 141 -6.10 0.88 1.93
C CYS A 141 -6.47 1.47 3.29
N VAL A 142 -5.60 2.34 3.81
CA VAL A 142 -5.92 3.20 4.96
C VAL A 142 -6.45 4.51 4.42
N LEU A 143 -7.66 4.88 4.83
CA LEU A 143 -8.32 6.10 4.39
C LEU A 143 -8.65 6.97 5.61
N GLU A 144 -8.42 8.28 5.48
CA GLU A 144 -8.80 9.28 6.46
C GLU A 144 -9.32 10.53 5.73
N TYR A 145 -10.35 11.16 6.28
CA TYR A 145 -10.85 12.44 5.76
C TYR A 145 -10.03 13.60 6.29
N ALA A 146 -9.85 14.65 5.48
CA ALA A 146 -9.23 15.88 5.93
C ALA A 146 -10.12 16.58 6.96
N THR A 147 -9.79 16.41 8.24
CA THR A 147 -10.50 17.01 9.38
C THR A 147 -10.67 18.53 9.30
N PRO A 148 -9.75 19.33 8.71
CA PRO A 148 -9.96 20.77 8.58
C PRO A 148 -11.15 21.17 7.69
N LEU A 149 -11.59 20.30 6.77
CA LEU A 149 -12.77 20.57 5.94
C LEU A 149 -14.06 20.59 6.78
N GLN A 150 -14.09 19.86 7.90
CA GLN A 150 -15.21 19.92 8.85
C GLN A 150 -15.29 21.29 9.54
N THR A 151 -14.14 21.92 9.83
CA THR A 151 -14.08 23.29 10.35
C THR A 151 -14.62 24.30 9.34
N LEU A 152 -14.21 24.20 8.07
CA LEU A 152 -14.74 25.06 7.01
C LEU A 152 -16.26 24.88 6.83
N PHE A 153 -16.76 23.65 6.98
CA PHE A 153 -18.20 23.39 6.99
C PHE A 153 -18.88 24.07 8.18
N ALA A 154 -18.36 23.92 9.40
CA ALA A 154 -18.93 24.54 10.60
C ALA A 154 -18.96 26.07 10.50
N MET A 155 -17.87 26.69 10.00
CA MET A 155 -17.80 28.13 9.76
C MET A 155 -18.86 28.61 8.77
N SER A 156 -19.17 27.82 7.74
CA SER A 156 -20.19 28.20 6.74
C SER A 156 -21.62 28.11 7.26
N GLN A 157 -21.82 27.41 8.39
CA GLN A 157 -23.12 27.30 9.04
C GLN A 157 -23.34 28.39 10.09
N ASP A 158 -22.26 29.04 10.56
CA ASP A 158 -22.35 30.16 11.50
C ASP A 158 -22.51 31.48 10.74
N GLY A 159 -23.71 32.05 10.79
CA GLY A 159 -24.03 33.33 10.16
C GLY A 159 -23.19 34.51 10.68
N ARG A 160 -22.54 34.39 11.85
CA ARG A 160 -21.66 35.44 12.40
C ARG A 160 -20.27 35.45 11.76
N ALA A 161 -19.84 34.35 11.14
CA ALA A 161 -18.55 34.24 10.49
C ALA A 161 -18.51 34.97 9.14
N GLY A 162 -19.67 35.27 8.55
CA GLY A 162 -19.75 35.90 7.22
C GLY A 162 -19.16 35.02 6.12
N PHE A 163 -19.19 33.70 6.28
CA PHE A 163 -18.52 32.74 5.41
C PHE A 163 -19.54 31.96 4.57
N SER A 164 -19.61 32.25 3.27
CA SER A 164 -20.61 31.66 2.37
C SER A 164 -20.24 30.24 1.92
N ARG A 165 -21.16 29.57 1.22
CA ARG A 165 -20.92 28.24 0.64
C ARG A 165 -19.89 28.32 -0.50
N GLU A 166 -19.89 29.42 -1.22
CA GLU A 166 -18.96 29.75 -2.30
C GLU A 166 -17.56 29.96 -1.71
N ASP A 167 -17.44 30.76 -0.64
CA ASP A 167 -16.17 30.98 0.08
C ASP A 167 -15.62 29.66 0.63
N ARG A 168 -16.49 28.78 1.16
CA ARG A 168 -16.11 27.45 1.61
C ARG A 168 -15.49 26.61 0.50
N LEU A 169 -16.07 26.65 -0.69
CA LEU A 169 -15.55 25.89 -1.84
C LEU A 169 -14.20 26.44 -2.30
N GLU A 170 -14.04 27.76 -2.33
CA GLU A 170 -12.75 28.40 -2.65
C GLU A 170 -11.68 28.07 -1.62
N GLN A 171 -12.00 28.15 -0.32
CA GLN A 171 -11.08 27.79 0.75
C GLN A 171 -10.73 26.30 0.75
N ALA A 172 -11.67 25.40 0.42
CA ALA A 172 -11.38 23.98 0.29
C ALA A 172 -10.41 23.70 -0.86
N LYS A 173 -10.58 24.37 -2.01
CA LYS A 173 -9.65 24.27 -3.15
C LYS A 173 -8.26 24.82 -2.80
N LEU A 174 -8.22 25.95 -2.09
CA LEU A 174 -6.96 26.54 -1.62
C LEU A 174 -6.26 25.60 -0.64
N PHE A 175 -6.99 25.05 0.33
CA PHE A 175 -6.49 24.07 1.28
C PHE A 175 -5.84 22.86 0.58
N CYS A 176 -6.52 22.27 -0.41
CA CYS A 176 -5.95 21.13 -1.16
C CYS A 176 -4.65 21.51 -1.86
N ARG A 177 -4.58 22.66 -2.55
CA ARG A 177 -3.35 23.13 -3.21
C ARG A 177 -2.22 23.37 -2.23
N THR A 178 -2.49 24.08 -1.13
CA THR A 178 -1.48 24.35 -0.12
C THR A 178 -0.98 23.06 0.53
N LEU A 179 -1.87 22.09 0.77
CA LEU A 179 -1.46 20.79 1.31
C LEU A 179 -0.63 19.99 0.31
N GLU A 180 -1.00 19.97 -0.98
CA GLU A 180 -0.19 19.36 -2.04
C GLU A 180 1.21 19.97 -2.11
N ASP A 181 1.32 21.30 -2.06
CA ASP A 181 2.60 22.01 -2.05
C ASP A 181 3.44 21.69 -0.80
N ILE A 182 2.82 21.61 0.38
CA ILE A 182 3.52 21.24 1.62
C ILE A 182 4.03 19.79 1.51
N LEU A 183 3.19 18.86 1.07
CA LEU A 183 3.56 17.45 0.95
C LEU A 183 4.65 17.23 -0.11
N ALA A 184 4.66 18.02 -1.19
CA ALA A 184 5.70 17.98 -2.20
C ALA A 184 7.08 18.42 -1.66
N ASN A 185 7.09 19.35 -0.71
CA ASN A 185 8.31 19.87 -0.07
C ASN A 185 8.73 19.10 1.20
N ALA A 186 7.93 18.13 1.64
CA ALA A 186 8.19 17.32 2.82
C ALA A 186 8.68 15.91 2.42
N PRO A 187 10.00 15.64 2.47
CA PRO A 187 10.57 14.36 2.00
C PRO A 187 10.10 13.16 2.84
N GLU A 188 9.72 13.39 4.09
CA GLU A 188 9.18 12.36 4.98
C GLU A 188 7.77 11.90 4.60
N SER A 189 7.02 12.69 3.83
CA SER A 189 5.63 12.40 3.46
C SER A 189 5.42 11.98 2.00
N GLN A 190 6.38 12.26 1.13
CA GLN A 190 6.26 12.11 -0.34
C GLN A 190 5.81 10.72 -0.81
N ASN A 191 6.14 9.66 -0.06
CA ASN A 191 5.77 8.26 -0.37
C ASN A 191 4.87 7.61 0.69
N ASN A 192 4.42 8.36 1.70
CA ASN A 192 3.68 7.82 2.84
C ASN A 192 2.19 8.20 2.82
N CYS A 193 1.82 9.24 2.07
CA CYS A 193 0.44 9.69 1.95
C CYS A 193 0.13 10.20 0.55
N ARG A 194 -1.08 9.93 0.07
CA ARG A 194 -1.58 10.39 -1.23
C ARG A 194 -2.89 11.13 -1.04
N LEU A 195 -2.96 12.35 -1.57
CA LEU A 195 -4.19 13.14 -1.54
C LEU A 195 -5.14 12.67 -2.66
N ILE A 196 -6.40 12.44 -2.31
CA ILE A 196 -7.48 12.13 -3.27
C ILE A 196 -8.54 13.21 -3.12
N VAL A 197 -8.65 14.08 -4.14
CA VAL A 197 -9.62 15.18 -4.17
C VAL A 197 -10.69 14.84 -5.21
N TYR A 198 -11.95 14.84 -4.79
CA TYR A 198 -13.09 14.56 -5.66
C TYR A 198 -14.20 15.58 -5.46
N GLN A 199 -15.02 15.78 -6.48
CA GLN A 199 -16.23 16.60 -6.41
C GLN A 199 -17.39 15.78 -6.95
N GLU A 200 -18.46 15.66 -6.16
CA GLU A 200 -19.66 14.96 -6.62
C GLU A 200 -20.30 15.73 -7.79
N PRO A 201 -20.57 15.06 -8.92
CA PRO A 201 -21.18 15.69 -10.09
C PRO A 201 -22.64 16.06 -9.80
N ALA A 202 -23.09 17.19 -10.37
CA ALA A 202 -24.48 17.60 -10.30
C ALA A 202 -25.32 16.70 -11.23
N GLU A 203 -26.08 15.79 -10.61
CA GLU A 203 -27.13 14.92 -11.17
C GLU A 203 -26.84 14.22 -12.52
N GLY A 204 -26.68 12.89 -12.49
CA GLY A 204 -26.83 12.04 -13.68
C GLY A 204 -25.69 11.07 -13.99
N SER A 205 -24.53 11.18 -13.33
CA SER A 205 -23.43 10.20 -13.47
C SER A 205 -23.29 9.33 -12.22
N SER A 206 -23.08 8.03 -12.42
CA SER A 206 -22.79 7.06 -11.35
C SER A 206 -21.38 7.28 -10.79
N PHE A 207 -21.18 8.32 -10.00
CA PHE A 207 -19.94 8.53 -9.27
C PHE A 207 -19.85 7.55 -8.11
N SER A 208 -18.74 6.83 -8.01
CA SER A 208 -18.47 5.89 -6.92
C SER A 208 -17.10 6.20 -6.31
N LEU A 209 -17.10 6.64 -5.06
CA LEU A 209 -15.88 6.91 -4.30
C LEU A 209 -14.97 5.67 -4.21
N SER A 210 -15.55 4.47 -4.10
CA SER A 210 -14.77 3.23 -4.03
C SER A 210 -14.03 2.94 -5.34
N GLN A 211 -14.60 3.32 -6.48
CA GLN A 211 -13.95 3.16 -7.78
C GLN A 211 -12.78 4.13 -7.94
N GLU A 212 -12.93 5.38 -7.50
CA GLU A 212 -11.87 6.38 -7.51
C GLU A 212 -10.69 5.93 -6.62
N ILE A 213 -10.98 5.48 -5.39
CA ILE A 213 -9.95 4.94 -4.47
C ILE A 213 -9.23 3.74 -5.09
N LEU A 214 -9.98 2.80 -5.68
CA LEU A 214 -9.38 1.63 -6.34
C LEU A 214 -8.49 2.03 -7.53
N GLN A 215 -8.83 3.08 -8.28
CA GLN A 215 -7.96 3.61 -9.34
C GLN A 215 -6.65 4.15 -8.75
N HIS A 216 -6.73 4.92 -7.67
CA HIS A 216 -5.54 5.43 -6.99
C HIS A 216 -4.65 4.30 -6.46
N LEU A 217 -5.22 3.26 -5.85
CA LEU A 217 -4.45 2.11 -5.37
C LEU A 217 -3.76 1.34 -6.49
N ARG A 218 -4.44 1.12 -7.62
CA ARG A 218 -3.82 0.49 -8.80
C ARG A 218 -2.69 1.33 -9.37
N GLN A 219 -2.84 2.66 -9.37
CA GLN A 219 -1.80 3.55 -9.84
C GLN A 219 -0.58 3.58 -8.90
N GLU A 220 -0.79 3.49 -7.59
CA GLU A 220 0.29 3.43 -6.61
C GLU A 220 1.08 2.12 -6.68
N GLU A 221 0.41 0.96 -6.79
CA GLU A 221 1.07 -0.35 -7.01
C GLU A 221 2.06 -0.29 -8.20
N ARG A 222 1.71 0.53 -9.18
CA ARG A 222 2.45 0.70 -10.42
C ARG A 222 3.60 1.72 -10.30
N GLU A 223 3.45 2.78 -9.52
CA GLU A 223 4.47 3.82 -9.29
C GLU A 223 5.57 3.34 -8.31
N VAL A 224 5.22 2.60 -7.25
CA VAL A 224 6.18 2.03 -6.28
C VAL A 224 7.17 1.07 -6.93
N THR A 225 6.76 0.41 -8.02
CA THR A 225 7.63 -0.51 -8.78
C THR A 225 8.72 0.23 -9.59
N MET A 226 8.61 1.56 -9.79
CA MET A 226 9.60 2.37 -10.52
C MET A 226 10.64 3.05 -9.60
N GLY A 227 10.30 3.39 -8.36
CA GLY A 227 11.14 4.21 -7.47
C GLY A 227 12.34 3.51 -6.83
N SER A 228 12.48 2.19 -6.96
CA SER A 228 13.53 1.44 -6.24
C SER A 228 14.90 1.39 -6.95
N THR A 229 15.14 2.18 -8.00
CA THR A 229 16.39 2.07 -8.80
C THR A 229 17.37 3.24 -8.62
N GLU A 230 17.08 4.25 -7.81
CA GLU A 230 18.06 5.33 -7.56
C GLU A 230 18.28 5.54 -6.06
N THR A 231 19.39 4.98 -5.56
CA THR A 231 20.37 5.59 -4.63
C THR A 231 21.09 4.48 -3.87
N SER A 232 22.16 3.97 -4.49
CA SER A 232 23.25 3.26 -3.83
C SER A 232 24.53 4.05 -4.09
N VAL A 233 24.75 5.13 -3.32
CA VAL A 233 26.08 5.66 -3.06
C VAL A 233 26.13 6.10 -1.61
N MET A 234 26.86 5.33 -0.80
CA MET A 234 27.32 5.70 0.54
C MET A 234 28.28 6.90 0.42
N PRO A 235 28.22 7.85 1.36
CA PRO A 235 29.46 8.27 1.98
C PRO A 235 29.37 8.31 3.52
N GLY A 236 30.36 7.67 4.14
CA GLY A 236 31.10 8.17 5.30
C GLY A 236 30.32 8.61 6.53
N SER A 237 30.39 7.78 7.57
CA SER A 237 30.18 8.17 8.97
C SER A 237 30.98 9.42 9.35
N SER A 238 30.32 10.46 9.86
CA SER A 238 30.74 11.25 11.05
C SER A 238 29.97 12.57 11.10
N VAL A 239 29.15 12.73 12.14
CA VAL A 239 28.93 13.93 12.99
C VAL A 239 27.52 13.80 13.58
N LEU A 240 27.49 13.40 14.84
CA LEU A 240 26.30 13.12 15.64
C LEU A 240 26.07 14.35 16.54
N SER A 241 24.80 14.78 16.64
CA SER A 241 24.25 15.86 17.47
C SER A 241 24.49 17.30 17.01
N GLN A 242 23.48 17.86 16.33
CA GLN A 242 23.12 19.26 16.52
C GLN A 242 21.59 19.41 16.49
N GLU A 243 21.07 20.06 17.52
CA GLU A 243 19.67 20.34 17.80
C GLU A 243 19.12 21.39 16.80
N PRO A 244 17.85 21.32 16.36
CA PRO A 244 17.36 22.25 15.33
C PRO A 244 17.12 23.65 15.90
N GLU A 245 17.92 24.63 15.45
CA GLU A 245 17.71 26.05 15.74
C GLU A 245 16.74 26.70 14.73
N LEU A 246 15.72 27.38 15.24
CA LEU A 246 14.76 28.19 14.46
C LEU A 246 15.32 29.60 14.25
N LEU A 247 15.61 29.98 13.00
CA LEU A 247 15.95 31.36 12.63
C LEU A 247 14.67 32.12 12.25
N ILE A 248 14.23 33.00 13.17
CA ILE A 248 13.22 34.02 12.87
C ILE A 248 13.97 35.26 12.38
N SER A 249 13.63 35.73 11.18
CA SER A 249 14.24 36.92 10.56
C SER A 249 14.01 38.15 11.44
N GLY A 250 15.08 38.61 12.13
CA GLY A 250 15.06 39.84 12.93
C GLY A 250 16.01 39.92 14.13
N LEU A 251 16.73 38.86 14.51
CA LEU A 251 17.62 38.86 15.69
C LEU A 251 18.97 38.20 15.37
N GLU A 252 20.07 38.88 15.73
CA GLU A 252 21.45 38.56 15.31
C GLU A 252 22.15 37.47 16.14
N LYS A 253 21.47 36.82 17.11
CA LYS A 253 22.01 35.68 17.88
C LYS A 253 20.92 34.67 18.28
N PRO A 254 21.17 33.34 18.14
CA PRO A 254 20.21 32.31 18.53
C PRO A 254 20.17 32.12 20.05
N LEU A 255 18.98 31.83 20.60
CA LEU A 255 18.75 31.49 22.00
C LEU A 255 18.17 30.07 22.12
N PRO A 256 18.63 29.25 23.07
CA PRO A 256 18.11 27.90 23.28
C PRO A 256 16.73 27.90 23.96
N LEU A 257 15.91 26.90 23.61
CA LEU A 257 14.49 26.74 23.96
C LEU A 257 14.22 26.26 25.39
N ARG A 258 15.18 26.38 26.31
CA ARG A 258 15.02 25.98 27.71
C ARG A 258 15.64 27.00 28.65
N SER A 259 14.83 27.98 29.06
CA SER A 259 15.04 28.70 30.29
C SER A 259 14.12 28.10 31.35
N ASP A 260 14.59 27.04 32.00
CA ASP A 260 14.06 26.66 33.30
C ASP A 260 14.54 27.74 34.30
N VAL A 261 13.74 28.78 34.53
CA VAL A 261 13.86 29.65 35.72
C VAL A 261 12.46 30.02 36.19
N PHE A 262 12.22 29.78 37.48
CA PHE A 262 11.02 30.03 38.27
C PHE A 262 10.36 31.40 38.06
#